data_AF-A0A920CR76-F1
#
_entry.id   AF-A0A920CR76-F1
#
_cell.length_a   1.000
_cell.length_b   1.000
_cell.length_c   1.000
_cell.angle_alpha   90.00
_cell.angle_beta   90.00
_cell.angle_gamma   90.00
#
_symmetry.space_group_name_H-M   'P 1'
#
loop_
_entity.id
_entity.type
_entity.pdbx_description
1 polymer ?
#
loop_
_entity_poly.entity_id
_entity_poly.type
_entity_poly.pdbx_seq_one_letter_code
_entity_poly.pdbx_strand_id
1 'polypeptide(L)'
;MKHTAGFLPYGYEPPEQQNKGTLIYYDIFEEITDQELDKAEQTAAERHFSRFVLYPLHEETARRMVKQPVSAYHQRQRKLEEWIKERETFAEIERFEAKRKKYTPVDTALRHLTEKYPAPHFLYLTAEMANLLASYSFFPEWIVKLRLIVADKPEILHPLLEKYQSRWDAPEDPE
;
A
#
# COMPACT_ATOMS: atom_id res chain seq x y z
N MET A 1 48.63 13.39 2.41
CA MET A 1 47.88 12.14 2.13
C MET A 1 46.74 12.51 1.20
N LYS A 2 46.74 11.99 -0.03
CA LYS A 2 45.76 12.31 -1.07
C LYS A 2 44.67 11.23 -1.03
N HIS A 3 43.42 11.62 -0.85
CA HIS A 3 42.28 10.69 -0.93
C HIS A 3 42.05 10.33 -2.40
N THR A 4 42.23 9.06 -2.72
CA THR A 4 41.93 8.50 -4.05
C THR A 4 40.42 8.35 -4.18
N ALA A 5 39.82 9.14 -5.08
CA ALA A 5 38.45 8.93 -5.53
C ALA A 5 38.37 7.59 -6.29
N GLY A 6 37.53 6.67 -5.83
CA GLY A 6 37.28 5.40 -6.49
C GLY A 6 36.46 5.61 -7.76
N PHE A 7 37.04 5.22 -8.91
CA PHE A 7 36.35 5.14 -10.19
C PHE A 7 35.30 4.03 -10.14
N LEU A 8 34.01 4.38 -10.27
CA LEU A 8 32.96 3.42 -10.58
C LEU A 8 32.92 3.23 -12.10
N PRO A 9 33.05 1.99 -12.63
CA PRO A 9 32.98 1.75 -14.06
C PRO A 9 31.55 1.94 -14.57
N TYR A 10 31.42 2.68 -15.68
CA TYR A 10 30.19 2.80 -16.47
C TYR A 10 29.75 1.40 -16.95
N GLY A 11 28.60 0.94 -16.47
CA GLY A 11 28.07 -0.39 -16.80
C GLY A 11 27.34 -1.12 -15.65
N TYR A 12 27.16 -0.50 -14.48
CA TYR A 12 26.29 -1.06 -13.45
C TYR A 12 24.82 -0.91 -13.85
N GLU A 13 24.27 -1.93 -14.49
CA GLU A 13 22.82 -2.15 -14.46
C GLU A 13 22.46 -2.51 -13.01
N PRO A 14 21.65 -1.69 -12.32
CA PRO A 14 21.17 -2.06 -11.00
C PRO A 14 20.50 -3.43 -11.11
N PRO A 15 20.84 -4.40 -10.24
CA PRO A 15 20.13 -5.68 -10.26
C PRO A 15 18.64 -5.40 -10.14
N GLU A 16 17.84 -6.00 -11.02
CA GLU A 16 16.38 -5.93 -10.98
C GLU A 16 15.96 -6.14 -9.52
N GLN A 17 15.33 -5.12 -8.92
CA GLN A 17 14.92 -5.18 -7.52
C GLN A 17 13.82 -6.25 -7.38
N GLN A 18 14.23 -7.51 -7.22
CA GLN A 18 13.33 -8.59 -6.86
C GLN A 18 12.87 -8.33 -5.42
N ASN A 19 11.78 -7.59 -5.25
CA ASN A 19 11.23 -7.25 -3.95
C ASN A 19 10.49 -8.48 -3.40
N LYS A 20 11.22 -9.45 -2.85
CA LYS A 20 10.68 -10.65 -2.20
C LYS A 20 9.98 -10.36 -0.85
N GLY A 21 9.24 -9.27 -0.78
CA GLY A 21 8.52 -8.79 0.40
C GLY A 21 7.02 -8.96 0.25
N THR A 22 6.28 -8.07 0.91
CA THR A 22 4.81 -8.05 0.91
C THR A 22 4.30 -6.73 0.38
N LEU A 23 3.42 -6.77 -0.62
CA LEU A 23 2.60 -5.65 -1.03
C LEU A 23 1.26 -5.71 -0.31
N ILE A 24 0.90 -4.66 0.41
CA ILE A 24 -0.35 -4.56 1.16
C ILE A 24 -1.19 -3.45 0.56
N TYR A 25 -2.30 -3.79 -0.07
CA TYR A 25 -3.29 -2.80 -0.51
C TYR A 25 -4.17 -2.41 0.67
N TYR A 26 -3.92 -1.22 1.22
CA TYR A 26 -4.63 -0.69 2.36
C TYR A 26 -5.68 0.32 1.91
N ASP A 27 -6.94 -0.10 1.92
CA ASP A 27 -8.05 0.74 1.47
C ASP A 27 -9.37 0.35 2.16
N ILE A 28 -10.35 1.25 2.08
CA ILE A 28 -11.75 0.98 2.36
C ILE A 28 -12.34 0.03 1.30
N PHE A 29 -11.93 0.09 0.04
CA PHE A 29 -12.53 -0.67 -1.08
C PHE A 29 -14.02 -0.39 -1.27
N GLU A 30 -14.43 0.87 -1.11
CA GLU A 30 -15.81 1.29 -1.41
C GLU A 30 -16.00 1.55 -2.91
N GLU A 31 -15.10 2.34 -3.49
CA GLU A 31 -15.18 2.84 -4.87
C GLU A 31 -14.13 2.20 -5.79
N ILE A 32 -13.32 1.28 -5.25
CA ILE A 32 -12.30 0.56 -6.01
C ILE A 32 -12.95 -0.40 -6.99
N THR A 33 -12.58 -0.25 -8.27
CA THR A 33 -13.02 -1.07 -9.39
C THR A 33 -12.14 -2.31 -9.55
N ASP A 34 -12.66 -3.32 -10.24
CA ASP A 34 -11.88 -4.51 -10.60
C ASP A 34 -10.63 -4.15 -11.41
N GLN A 35 -10.70 -3.14 -12.27
CA GLN A 35 -9.55 -2.68 -13.06
C GLN A 35 -8.43 -2.10 -12.17
N GLU A 36 -8.78 -1.39 -11.10
CA GLU A 36 -7.80 -0.87 -10.15
C GLU A 36 -7.19 -1.99 -9.29
N LEU A 37 -7.98 -3.00 -8.94
CA LEU A 37 -7.46 -4.22 -8.30
C LEU A 37 -6.49 -4.96 -9.24
N ASP A 38 -6.83 -5.07 -10.52
CA ASP A 38 -5.98 -5.71 -11.54
C ASP A 38 -4.64 -4.98 -11.70
N LYS A 39 -4.66 -3.64 -11.73
CA LYS A 39 -3.43 -2.83 -11.75
C LYS A 39 -2.56 -3.04 -10.50
N ALA A 40 -3.19 -3.12 -9.32
CA ALA A 40 -2.48 -3.37 -8.08
C ALA A 40 -1.85 -4.77 -8.04
N GLU A 41 -2.57 -5.79 -8.52
CA GLU A 41 -2.04 -7.14 -8.68
C GLU A 41 -0.91 -7.19 -9.71
N GLN A 42 -1.08 -6.54 -10.86
CA GLN A 42 -0.05 -6.45 -11.89
C GLN A 42 1.22 -5.82 -11.32
N THR A 43 1.08 -4.72 -10.56
CA THR A 43 2.20 -4.11 -9.84
C THR A 43 2.86 -5.09 -8.86
N ALA A 44 2.05 -5.90 -8.18
CA ALA A 44 2.54 -6.92 -7.26
C ALA A 44 3.40 -7.98 -8.00
N ALA A 45 2.92 -8.44 -9.15
CA ALA A 45 3.56 -9.45 -9.97
C ALA A 45 4.84 -8.93 -10.65
N GLU A 46 4.78 -7.75 -11.26
CA GLU A 46 5.91 -7.10 -11.96
C GLU A 46 7.06 -6.77 -11.01
N ARG A 47 6.75 -6.32 -9.79
CA ARG A 47 7.77 -6.07 -8.75
C ARG A 47 8.19 -7.32 -7.98
N HIS A 48 7.69 -8.49 -8.38
CA HIS A 48 7.99 -9.82 -7.82
C HIS A 48 7.76 -9.95 -6.31
N PHE A 49 6.64 -9.39 -5.83
CA PHE A 49 6.24 -9.55 -4.44
C PHE A 49 5.88 -11.00 -4.11
N SER A 50 6.36 -11.48 -2.97
CA SER A 50 6.08 -12.83 -2.49
C SER A 50 4.66 -13.00 -1.95
N ARG A 51 4.04 -11.88 -1.57
CA ARG A 51 2.70 -11.78 -0.98
C ARG A 51 2.02 -10.52 -1.49
N PHE A 52 0.77 -10.66 -1.91
CA PHE A 52 -0.13 -9.55 -2.20
C PHE A 52 -1.34 -9.64 -1.27
N VAL A 53 -1.50 -8.64 -0.41
CA VAL A 53 -2.47 -8.67 0.69
C VAL A 53 -3.45 -7.53 0.53
N LEU A 54 -4.73 -7.84 0.42
CA LEU A 54 -5.80 -6.86 0.47
C LEU A 54 -6.22 -6.64 1.93
N TYR A 55 -6.12 -5.41 2.42
CA TYR A 55 -6.50 -5.04 3.79
C TYR A 55 -7.71 -4.10 3.76
N PRO A 56 -8.95 -4.65 3.71
CA PRO A 56 -10.15 -3.84 3.75
C PRO A 56 -10.38 -3.24 5.14
N LEU A 57 -10.65 -1.93 5.21
CA LEU A 57 -10.97 -1.27 6.48
C LEU A 57 -12.39 -1.58 6.95
N HIS A 58 -12.56 -1.75 8.27
CA HIS A 58 -13.89 -1.86 8.86
C HIS A 58 -14.65 -0.54 8.76
N GLU A 59 -15.98 -0.57 8.62
CA GLU A 59 -16.82 0.64 8.46
C GLU A 59 -16.66 1.65 9.62
N GLU A 60 -16.48 1.18 10.85
CA GLU A 60 -16.17 2.04 12.01
C GLU A 60 -14.80 2.73 11.92
N THR A 61 -13.82 2.09 11.28
CA THR A 61 -12.52 2.71 10.98
C THR A 61 -12.68 3.72 9.85
N ALA A 62 -13.34 3.32 8.77
CA ALA A 62 -13.61 4.16 7.62
C ALA A 62 -14.38 5.43 8.01
N ARG A 63 -15.45 5.34 8.83
CA ARG A 63 -16.24 6.50 9.29
C ARG A 63 -15.41 7.55 10.05
N ARG A 64 -14.30 7.17 10.68
CA ARG A 64 -13.40 8.11 11.37
C ARG A 64 -12.38 8.74 10.43
N MET A 65 -12.09 8.06 9.33
CA MET A 65 -11.11 8.47 8.32
C MET A 65 -11.75 9.32 7.23
N VAL A 66 -12.89 8.88 6.71
CA VAL A 66 -13.66 9.53 5.66
C VAL A 66 -15.03 9.94 6.21
N LYS A 67 -15.52 11.11 5.78
CA LYS A 67 -16.82 11.65 6.22
C LYS A 67 -18.01 11.15 5.41
N GLN A 68 -17.81 10.15 4.56
CA GLN A 68 -18.83 9.57 3.70
C GLN A 68 -19.35 8.23 4.26
N PRO A 69 -20.62 7.87 3.99
CA PRO A 69 -21.10 6.54 4.30
C PRO A 69 -20.31 5.49 3.50
N VAL A 70 -20.09 4.34 4.14
CA VAL A 70 -19.35 3.22 3.56
C VAL A 70 -20.20 1.97 3.71
N SER A 71 -20.22 1.12 2.68
CA SER A 71 -20.91 -0.15 2.69
C SER A 71 -20.37 -1.08 3.77
N ALA A 72 -21.21 -2.00 4.21
CA ALA A 72 -20.85 -2.89 5.29
C ALA A 72 -19.62 -3.74 4.94
N TYR A 73 -18.74 -3.96 5.91
CA TYR A 73 -17.46 -4.64 5.71
C TYR A 73 -17.61 -6.00 4.99
N HIS A 74 -18.62 -6.79 5.34
CA HIS A 74 -18.86 -8.09 4.71
C HIS A 74 -19.23 -8.00 3.22
N GLN A 75 -19.89 -6.91 2.78
CA GLN A 75 -20.26 -6.72 1.38
C GLN A 75 -19.01 -6.44 0.54
N ARG A 76 -18.16 -5.53 1.03
CA ARG A 76 -16.88 -5.22 0.38
C ARG A 76 -15.94 -6.42 0.38
N GLN A 77 -15.84 -7.14 1.52
CA GLN A 77 -15.06 -8.38 1.57
C GLN A 77 -15.56 -9.40 0.54
N ARG A 78 -16.88 -9.58 0.40
CA ARG A 78 -17.44 -10.50 -0.58
C ARG A 78 -17.09 -10.11 -2.02
N LYS A 79 -17.13 -8.82 -2.37
CA LYS A 79 -16.68 -8.35 -3.69
C LYS A 79 -15.21 -8.71 -3.94
N LEU A 80 -14.34 -8.51 -2.94
CA LEU A 80 -12.92 -8.91 -3.05
C LEU A 80 -12.76 -10.42 -3.19
N GLU A 81 -13.55 -11.22 -2.48
CA GLU A 81 -13.54 -12.69 -2.61
C GLU A 81 -14.02 -13.14 -4.00
N GLU A 82 -15.03 -12.48 -4.56
CA GLU A 82 -15.52 -12.72 -5.92
C GLU A 82 -14.44 -12.37 -6.95
N TRP A 83 -13.83 -11.18 -6.86
CA TRP A 83 -12.70 -10.78 -7.70
C TRP A 83 -11.53 -11.77 -7.63
N ILE A 84 -11.16 -12.21 -6.42
CA ILE A 84 -10.09 -13.20 -6.23
C ILE A 84 -10.41 -14.50 -6.97
N LYS A 85 -11.65 -14.98 -6.81
CA LYS A 85 -12.09 -16.24 -7.41
C LYS A 85 -12.14 -16.16 -8.93
N GLU A 86 -12.60 -15.04 -9.48
CA GLU A 86 -12.75 -14.86 -10.94
C GLU A 86 -11.42 -14.77 -11.67
N ARG A 87 -10.38 -14.22 -11.05
CA ARG A 87 -9.05 -14.06 -11.65
C ARG A 87 -8.05 -15.15 -11.32
N GLU A 88 -8.39 -16.04 -10.39
CA GLU A 88 -7.44 -17.01 -9.83
C GLU A 88 -6.15 -16.33 -9.32
N THR A 89 -6.29 -15.13 -8.77
CA THR A 89 -5.19 -14.32 -8.23
C THR A 89 -4.48 -15.00 -7.06
N PHE A 90 -3.23 -14.62 -6.83
CA PHE A 90 -2.48 -14.98 -5.63
C PHE A 90 -2.74 -14.03 -4.43
N ALA A 91 -3.63 -13.05 -4.59
CA ALA A 91 -4.00 -12.11 -3.53
C ALA A 91 -4.67 -12.83 -2.34
N GLU A 92 -4.40 -12.34 -1.13
CA GLU A 92 -5.06 -12.81 0.09
C GLU A 92 -5.72 -11.66 0.85
N ILE A 93 -6.91 -11.88 1.41
CA ILE A 93 -7.60 -10.87 2.21
C ILE A 93 -7.21 -11.00 3.69
N GLU A 94 -6.67 -9.94 4.26
CA GLU A 94 -6.47 -9.82 5.70
C GLU A 94 -7.78 -9.45 6.41
N ARG A 95 -8.17 -10.25 7.40
CA ARG A 95 -9.46 -10.14 8.10
C ARG A 95 -9.30 -9.71 9.56
N PHE A 96 -8.21 -9.02 9.87
CA PHE A 96 -7.91 -8.58 11.23
C PHE A 96 -9.02 -7.69 11.83
N GLU A 97 -9.49 -6.69 11.08
CA GLU A 97 -10.54 -5.79 11.59
C GLU A 97 -11.91 -6.45 11.69
N ALA A 98 -12.20 -7.43 10.81
CA ALA A 98 -13.43 -8.22 10.86
C ALA A 98 -13.65 -8.88 12.23
N LYS A 99 -12.56 -9.34 12.86
CA LYS A 99 -12.59 -9.99 14.18
C LYS A 99 -12.82 -9.00 15.33
N ARG A 100 -12.39 -7.74 15.17
CA ARG A 100 -12.46 -6.71 16.22
C ARG A 100 -13.81 -6.02 16.30
N LYS A 101 -14.53 -5.87 15.17
CA LYS A 101 -15.85 -5.19 15.08
C LYS A 101 -15.87 -3.78 15.70
N LYS A 102 -14.71 -3.13 15.78
CA LYS A 102 -14.50 -1.82 16.40
C LYS A 102 -13.45 -1.06 15.59
N TYR A 103 -13.43 0.26 15.78
CA TYR A 103 -12.35 1.12 15.27
C TYR A 103 -10.98 0.51 15.57
N THR A 104 -10.18 0.38 14.51
CA THR A 104 -8.78 -0.04 14.60
C THR A 104 -7.90 1.16 14.22
N PRO A 105 -7.08 1.69 15.15
CA PRO A 105 -6.11 2.72 14.79
C PRO A 105 -5.18 2.22 13.69
N VAL A 106 -4.85 3.06 12.72
CA VAL A 106 -3.95 2.71 11.61
C VAL A 106 -2.62 2.17 12.11
N ASP A 107 -2.04 2.77 13.16
CA ASP A 107 -0.81 2.27 13.80
C ASP A 107 -0.93 0.80 14.22
N THR A 108 -2.05 0.42 14.85
CA THR A 108 -2.32 -0.97 15.25
C THR A 108 -2.43 -1.90 14.04
N ALA A 109 -3.10 -1.45 12.98
CA ALA A 109 -3.21 -2.22 11.74
C ALA A 109 -1.82 -2.47 11.11
N LEU A 110 -1.00 -1.42 11.01
CA LEU A 110 0.35 -1.52 10.44
C LEU A 110 1.27 -2.41 11.30
N ARG A 111 1.20 -2.35 12.64
CA ARG A 111 1.94 -3.28 13.52
C ARG A 111 1.54 -4.73 13.22
N HIS A 112 0.24 -5.02 13.19
CA HIS A 112 -0.25 -6.36 12.91
C HIS A 112 0.25 -6.88 11.54
N LEU A 113 0.12 -6.05 10.51
CA LEU A 113 0.54 -6.37 9.15
C LEU A 113 2.05 -6.65 9.07
N THR A 114 2.87 -5.81 9.69
CA THR A 114 4.33 -5.95 9.66
C THR A 114 4.88 -7.09 10.51
N GLU A 115 4.14 -7.50 11.55
CA GLU A 115 4.45 -8.70 12.34
C GLU A 115 4.04 -10.00 11.64
N LYS A 116 2.91 -9.99 10.92
CA LYS A 116 2.36 -11.18 10.28
C LYS A 116 3.05 -11.51 8.95
N TYR A 117 3.35 -10.49 8.15
CA TYR A 117 3.83 -10.65 6.77
C TYR A 117 5.33 -10.39 6.64
N PRO A 118 6.03 -11.08 5.72
CA PRO A 118 7.47 -10.93 5.56
C PRO A 118 7.86 -9.54 5.01
N ALA A 119 8.94 -8.99 5.56
CA ALA A 119 9.58 -7.79 5.04
C ALA A 119 10.32 -8.08 3.72
N PRO A 120 10.61 -7.07 2.87
CA PRO A 120 10.24 -5.65 3.01
C PRO A 120 8.74 -5.40 2.84
N HIS A 121 8.20 -4.42 3.57
CA HIS A 121 6.76 -4.08 3.53
C HIS A 121 6.51 -2.88 2.62
N PHE A 122 5.57 -3.05 1.71
CA PHE A 122 5.10 -2.01 0.81
C PHE A 122 3.60 -1.81 1.01
N LEU A 123 3.18 -0.55 1.06
CA LEU A 123 1.78 -0.17 1.20
C LEU A 123 1.30 0.41 -0.13
N TYR A 124 0.41 -0.31 -0.80
CA TYR A 124 -0.28 0.18 -1.98
C TYR A 124 -1.51 0.99 -1.55
N LEU A 125 -1.63 2.22 -2.06
CA LEU A 125 -2.63 3.19 -1.62
C LEU A 125 -3.18 3.97 -2.81
N THR A 126 -4.45 4.35 -2.75
CA THR A 126 -4.96 5.45 -3.58
C THR A 126 -4.30 6.78 -3.21
N ALA A 127 -4.34 7.77 -4.11
CA ALA A 127 -3.81 9.10 -3.87
C ALA A 127 -4.44 9.78 -2.64
N GLU A 128 -5.76 9.64 -2.50
CA GLU A 128 -6.55 10.15 -1.40
C GLU A 128 -6.14 9.49 -0.08
N MET A 129 -5.98 8.15 -0.08
CA MET A 129 -5.57 7.42 1.10
C MET A 129 -4.14 7.76 1.50
N ALA A 130 -3.22 7.91 0.55
CA ALA A 130 -1.85 8.33 0.82
C ALA A 130 -1.79 9.70 1.50
N ASN A 131 -2.52 10.69 0.98
CA ASN A 131 -2.64 12.02 1.58
C ASN A 131 -3.28 11.97 2.97
N LEU A 132 -4.35 11.19 3.13
CA LEU A 132 -5.04 11.04 4.40
C LEU A 132 -4.11 10.42 5.45
N LEU A 133 -3.37 9.36 5.11
CA LEU A 133 -2.39 8.75 5.99
C LEU A 133 -1.28 9.74 6.38
N ALA A 134 -0.81 10.54 5.42
CA ALA A 134 0.19 11.56 5.67
C ALA A 134 -0.26 12.68 6.62
N SER A 135 -1.56 12.89 6.78
CA SER A 135 -2.10 13.88 7.72
C SER A 135 -2.03 13.44 9.20
N TYR A 136 -1.85 12.14 9.46
CA TYR A 136 -1.79 11.63 10.83
C TYR A 136 -0.39 11.72 11.45
N SER A 137 -0.34 11.90 12.76
CA SER A 137 0.91 12.05 13.53
C SER A 137 1.82 10.82 13.52
N PHE A 138 1.29 9.62 13.26
CA PHE A 138 2.09 8.39 13.17
C PHE A 138 2.88 8.29 11.85
N PHE A 139 2.51 9.06 10.82
CA PHE A 139 3.05 8.87 9.47
C PHE A 139 4.58 8.92 9.40
N PRO A 140 5.28 9.90 10.02
CA PRO A 140 6.74 9.94 9.99
C PRO A 140 7.42 8.71 10.60
N GLU A 141 6.79 8.06 11.58
CA GLU A 141 7.33 6.85 12.20
C GLU A 141 7.24 5.63 11.26
N TRP A 142 6.17 5.58 10.45
CA TRP A 142 5.92 4.46 9.55
C TRP A 142 6.63 4.61 8.22
N ILE A 143 6.60 5.78 7.59
CA ILE A 143 7.19 5.99 6.25
C ILE A 143 8.70 5.69 6.17
N VAL A 144 9.41 5.69 7.31
CA VAL A 144 10.82 5.28 7.41
C VAL A 144 11.00 3.76 7.50
N LYS A 145 9.97 3.01 7.92
CA LYS A 145 9.96 1.55 8.07
C LYS A 145 9.39 0.83 6.84
N LEU A 146 8.38 1.42 6.19
CA LEU A 146 7.74 0.89 4.98
C LEU A 146 8.02 1.76 3.75
N ARG A 147 7.68 1.25 2.57
CA ARG A 147 7.63 2.03 1.33
C ARG A 147 6.19 2.15 0.86
N LEU A 148 5.80 3.26 0.24
CA LEU A 148 4.48 3.39 -0.36
C LEU A 148 4.55 3.20 -1.88
N ILE A 149 3.48 2.66 -2.44
CA ILE A 149 3.19 2.69 -3.86
C ILE A 149 1.83 3.37 -3.98
N VAL A 150 1.81 4.56 -4.55
CA VAL A 150 0.56 5.31 -4.74
C VAL A 150 0.02 4.98 -6.12
N ALA A 151 -1.25 4.58 -6.20
CA ALA A 151 -1.89 4.09 -7.41
C ALA A 151 -1.91 5.13 -8.53
N ASP A 152 -2.08 6.40 -8.16
CA ASP A 152 -2.17 7.53 -9.07
C ASP A 152 -1.47 8.74 -8.46
N LYS A 153 -1.09 9.70 -9.30
CA LYS A 153 -0.46 10.93 -8.83
C LYS A 153 -1.49 11.79 -8.08
N PRO A 154 -1.24 12.18 -6.82
CA PRO A 154 -2.16 13.03 -6.10
C PRO A 154 -2.22 14.44 -6.71
N GLU A 155 -3.43 14.96 -6.93
CA GLU A 155 -3.65 16.34 -7.40
C GLU A 155 -3.04 17.37 -6.44
N ILE A 156 -3.15 17.09 -5.14
CA ILE A 156 -2.57 17.89 -4.05
C ILE A 156 -1.69 16.97 -3.23
N LEU A 157 -0.38 17.20 -3.27
CA LEU A 157 0.59 16.41 -2.51
C LEU A 157 0.72 16.96 -1.08
N HIS A 158 0.46 16.12 -0.07
CA HIS A 158 0.66 16.51 1.32
C HIS A 158 2.15 16.82 1.61
N PRO A 159 2.50 17.86 2.38
CA PRO A 159 3.90 18.25 2.63
C PRO A 159 4.78 17.14 3.23
N LEU A 160 4.17 16.22 4.00
CA LEU A 160 4.91 15.06 4.50
C LEU A 160 5.18 14.01 3.42
N LEU A 161 4.32 13.84 2.41
CA LEU A 161 4.64 12.99 1.27
C LEU A 161 5.78 13.61 0.46
N GLU A 162 5.71 14.92 0.19
CA GLU A 162 6.80 15.65 -0.47
C GLU A 162 8.14 15.49 0.27
N LYS A 163 8.13 15.71 1.59
CA LYS A 163 9.31 15.53 2.45
C LYS A 163 9.92 14.12 2.36
N TYR A 164 9.10 13.09 2.18
CA TYR A 164 9.52 11.70 2.10
C TYR A 164 9.43 11.13 0.68
N GLN A 165 9.59 11.94 -0.36
CA GLN A 165 9.50 11.52 -1.77
C GLN A 165 10.36 10.29 -2.12
N SER A 166 11.51 10.09 -1.45
CA SER A 166 12.37 8.93 -1.68
C SER A 166 11.82 7.61 -1.10
N ARG A 167 10.65 7.64 -0.48
CA ARG A 167 10.02 6.52 0.24
C ARG A 167 8.69 6.10 -0.37
N TRP A 168 8.24 6.78 -1.42
CA TRP A 168 7.05 6.41 -2.15
C TRP A 168 7.24 6.67 -3.64
N ASP A 169 6.61 5.84 -4.45
CA ASP A 169 6.55 6.00 -5.90
C ASP A 169 5.08 6.06 -6.34
N ALA A 170 4.78 6.77 -7.41
CA ALA A 170 3.53 6.70 -8.16
C ALA A 170 3.85 6.26 -9.59
N PRO A 171 2.91 5.67 -10.35
CA PRO A 171 3.15 5.41 -11.77
C PRO A 171 3.52 6.72 -12.47
N GLU A 172 4.56 6.67 -13.29
CA GLU A 172 4.93 7.79 -14.17
C GLU A 172 3.82 7.96 -15.21
N ASP A 173 3.45 9.20 -15.51
CA ASP A 173 2.52 9.49 -16.60
C ASP A 173 3.09 8.85 -17.88
N PRO A 174 2.32 8.01 -18.61
CA PRO A 174 2.75 7.60 -19.94
C PRO A 174 2.79 8.86 -20.82
N GLU A 175 3.99 9.24 -21.26
CA GLU A 175 4.21 10.26 -22.30
C GLU A 175 3.42 9.97 -23.59
#